data_AF-A0A0C1QDU7-F1
#
_entry.id   AF-A0A0C1QDU7-F1
#
_cell.length_a   1.000
_cell.length_b   1.000
_cell.length_c   1.000
_cell.angle_alpha   90.00
_cell.angle_beta   90.00
_cell.angle_gamma   90.00
#
_symmetry.space_group_name_H-M   'P 1'
#
loop_
_entity.id
_entity.type
_entity.pdbx_description
1 polymer ?
#
loop_
_entity_poly.entity_id
_entity_poly.type
_entity_poly.pdbx_seq_one_letter_code
_entity_poly.pdbx_strand_id
1 'polypeptide(L)'
;MKNTLLLVFLVVVIVPICNAHSQLTYSPTIDVNYEPDWSSDEGGFWYKVNQLEADVKSSPYLIRDEELNNYVSNMVCKIAGEYCSSIRVYIIDNPHFNAAMYPNGMMHVWTGLLLRVENESQLAAILGHEVAHFLRTHQIEQWRQAQSTAAANIILDIGIAAVTGVYGLATLANSGSGAAFSRKHEKEADIMGAELMHKAGFDPLEASLLWGNILEERNSDKSKESRSTFFASHPASEERNKYLKSHALTLPKVKSEDNKGSGLHAVVSVHYERLMKNHIALQEQEQTEVLLERHKEMGYPLSLIHYFYGELSRKRGKEQDIKEAITHYKAALTHAGYPNTTHKHLAYLYLKVKENSTAKAHFEKYLELVPDAKDKAMVAYYIKTLG
;
A
#
# COMPACT_ATOMS: atom_id res chain seq x y z
N MET A 1 58.47 -56.14 -27.91
CA MET A 1 57.76 -54.90 -28.26
C MET A 1 56.35 -55.22 -28.74
N LYS A 2 55.34 -55.10 -27.86
CA LYS A 2 53.92 -54.99 -28.23
C LYS A 2 53.27 -54.06 -27.21
N ASN A 3 52.99 -52.82 -27.64
CA ASN A 3 52.25 -51.83 -26.84
C ASN A 3 50.76 -52.11 -27.01
N THR A 4 50.06 -52.38 -25.91
CA THR A 4 48.60 -52.46 -25.88
C THR A 4 48.07 -51.10 -25.46
N LEU A 5 47.47 -50.37 -26.39
CA LEU A 5 46.83 -49.07 -26.15
C LEU A 5 45.44 -49.31 -25.57
N LEU A 6 45.22 -48.95 -24.31
CA LEU A 6 43.91 -49.02 -23.65
C LEU A 6 43.11 -47.77 -24.00
N LEU A 7 42.12 -47.90 -24.90
CA LEU A 7 41.17 -46.84 -25.23
C LEU A 7 40.06 -46.83 -24.18
N VAL A 8 40.10 -45.85 -23.27
CA VAL A 8 39.02 -45.57 -22.32
C VAL A 8 37.97 -44.74 -23.04
N PHE A 9 36.82 -45.34 -23.37
CA PHE A 9 35.65 -44.62 -23.84
C PHE A 9 35.01 -43.88 -22.66
N LEU A 10 35.21 -42.56 -22.59
CA LEU A 10 34.49 -41.69 -21.69
C LEU A 10 33.06 -41.52 -22.23
N VAL A 11 32.12 -42.30 -21.70
CA VAL A 11 30.69 -42.11 -21.96
C VAL A 11 30.24 -40.86 -21.20
N VAL A 12 30.19 -39.72 -21.90
CA VAL A 12 29.56 -38.51 -21.39
C VAL A 12 28.05 -38.72 -21.46
N VAL A 13 27.44 -39.11 -20.34
CA VAL A 13 25.99 -39.11 -20.18
C VAL A 13 25.55 -37.65 -20.08
N ILE A 14 25.10 -37.08 -21.20
CA ILE A 14 24.40 -35.79 -21.22
C ILE A 14 23.02 -36.04 -20.63
N VAL A 15 22.88 -35.85 -19.31
CA VAL A 15 21.56 -35.75 -18.69
C VAL A 15 20.97 -34.42 -19.17
N PRO A 16 19.81 -34.40 -19.87
CA PRO A 16 19.16 -33.14 -20.17
C PRO A 16 18.75 -32.54 -18.84
N ILE A 17 19.38 -31.43 -18.45
CA ILE A 17 18.85 -30.54 -17.43
C ILE A 17 17.55 -30.02 -18.02
N CYS A 18 16.44 -30.68 -17.67
CA CYS A 18 15.13 -30.16 -17.94
C CYS A 18 15.05 -28.86 -17.13
N ASN A 19 15.28 -27.73 -17.79
CA ASN A 19 14.94 -26.43 -17.24
C ASN A 19 13.42 -26.46 -17.07
N ALA A 20 12.98 -26.85 -15.87
CA ALA A 20 11.63 -26.63 -15.38
C ALA A 20 11.42 -25.12 -15.34
N HIS A 21 11.14 -24.53 -16.50
CA HIS A 21 10.43 -23.26 -16.56
C HIS A 21 9.14 -23.54 -15.80
N SER A 22 9.01 -23.01 -14.58
CA SER A 22 7.85 -23.29 -13.75
C SER A 22 6.63 -22.78 -14.52
N GLN A 23 5.86 -23.70 -15.11
CA GLN A 23 4.56 -23.36 -15.65
C GLN A 23 3.73 -22.86 -14.47
N LEU A 24 2.93 -21.82 -14.71
CA LEU A 24 1.99 -21.36 -13.70
C LEU A 24 1.02 -22.50 -13.37
N THR A 25 0.70 -22.70 -12.10
CA THR A 25 -0.31 -23.68 -11.69
C THR A 25 -1.67 -23.34 -12.32
N TYR A 26 -1.95 -22.05 -12.47
CA TYR A 26 -3.12 -21.54 -13.15
C TYR A 26 -2.74 -20.74 -14.39
N SER A 27 -3.40 -21.00 -15.51
CA SER A 27 -3.17 -20.26 -16.76
C SER A 27 -4.07 -19.01 -16.82
N PRO A 28 -3.59 -17.92 -17.45
CA PRO A 28 -4.46 -16.79 -17.80
C PRO A 28 -5.69 -17.26 -18.59
N THR A 29 -6.82 -16.59 -18.39
CA THR A 29 -8.08 -16.79 -19.12
C THR A 29 -8.24 -15.81 -20.29
N ILE A 30 -7.29 -14.88 -20.44
CA ILE A 30 -7.27 -13.84 -21.48
C ILE A 30 -5.95 -13.86 -22.25
N ASP A 31 -6.05 -13.48 -23.53
CA ASP A 31 -4.89 -13.22 -24.38
C ASP A 31 -4.24 -11.87 -24.06
N VAL A 32 -2.99 -11.69 -24.51
CA VAL A 32 -2.30 -10.39 -24.42
C VAL A 32 -3.08 -9.35 -25.23
N ASN A 33 -3.34 -8.18 -24.62
CA ASN A 33 -4.18 -7.11 -25.18
C ASN A 33 -5.63 -7.54 -25.50
N TYR A 34 -6.18 -8.48 -24.73
CA TYR A 34 -7.58 -8.84 -24.78
C TYR A 34 -8.49 -7.60 -24.67
N GLU A 35 -9.51 -7.55 -25.52
CA GLU A 35 -10.67 -6.67 -25.40
C GLU A 35 -11.94 -7.51 -25.57
N PRO A 36 -13.02 -7.21 -24.83
CA PRO A 36 -14.28 -7.91 -24.99
C PRO A 36 -14.98 -7.49 -26.30
N ASP A 37 -15.94 -8.29 -26.74
CA ASP A 37 -16.93 -7.81 -27.71
C ASP A 37 -17.70 -6.61 -27.10
N TRP A 38 -17.54 -5.43 -27.71
CA TRP A 38 -18.18 -4.20 -27.23
C TRP A 38 -19.71 -4.23 -27.22
N SER A 39 -20.33 -5.17 -27.95
CA SER A 39 -21.77 -5.40 -27.93
C SER A 39 -22.25 -6.32 -26.79
N SER A 40 -21.32 -6.94 -26.05
CA SER A 40 -21.61 -7.85 -24.94
C SER A 40 -21.88 -7.13 -23.60
N ASP A 41 -22.31 -7.89 -22.60
CA ASP A 41 -22.45 -7.42 -21.22
C ASP A 41 -21.11 -6.90 -20.66
N GLU A 42 -20.03 -7.64 -20.93
CA GLU A 42 -18.66 -7.30 -20.53
C GLU A 42 -18.16 -6.03 -21.20
N GLY A 43 -18.46 -5.84 -22.49
CA GLY A 43 -18.18 -4.59 -23.21
C GLY A 43 -18.88 -3.39 -22.57
N GLY A 44 -20.14 -3.57 -22.15
CA GLY A 44 -20.88 -2.55 -21.40
C GLY A 44 -20.26 -2.24 -20.02
N PHE A 45 -19.73 -3.24 -19.31
CA PHE A 45 -19.03 -3.03 -18.04
C PHE A 45 -17.68 -2.34 -18.23
N TRP A 46 -16.89 -2.77 -19.21
CA TRP A 46 -15.65 -2.12 -19.61
C TRP A 46 -15.86 -0.65 -19.97
N TYR A 47 -16.94 -0.32 -20.67
CA TYR A 47 -17.28 1.07 -20.97
C TYR A 47 -17.44 1.92 -19.69
N LYS A 48 -18.13 1.40 -18.66
CA LYS A 48 -18.26 2.10 -17.36
C LYS A 48 -16.92 2.25 -16.64
N VAL A 49 -16.09 1.21 -16.70
CA VAL A 49 -14.74 1.24 -16.10
C VAL A 49 -13.85 2.25 -16.83
N ASN A 50 -13.96 2.38 -18.15
CA ASN A 50 -13.25 3.40 -18.93
C ASN A 50 -13.66 4.82 -18.55
N GLN A 51 -14.94 5.05 -18.22
CA GLN A 51 -15.39 6.35 -17.69
C GLN A 51 -14.77 6.64 -16.32
N LEU A 52 -14.80 5.65 -15.42
CA LEU A 52 -14.13 5.75 -14.12
C LEU A 52 -12.64 6.06 -14.28
N GLU A 53 -11.94 5.39 -15.20
CA GLU A 53 -10.53 5.67 -15.47
C GLU A 53 -10.30 7.11 -15.93
N ALA A 54 -11.18 7.65 -16.78
CA ALA A 54 -11.11 9.05 -17.20
C ALA A 54 -11.27 10.01 -16.01
N ASP A 55 -12.19 9.71 -15.09
CA ASP A 55 -12.38 10.49 -13.86
C ASP A 55 -11.14 10.43 -12.95
N VAL A 56 -10.57 9.24 -12.75
CA VAL A 56 -9.35 9.02 -11.96
C VAL A 56 -8.17 9.85 -12.50
N LYS A 57 -7.98 9.90 -13.82
CA LYS A 57 -6.93 10.72 -14.46
C LYS A 57 -7.04 12.21 -14.11
N SER A 58 -8.26 12.71 -13.92
CA SER A 58 -8.53 14.11 -13.54
C SER A 58 -8.58 14.35 -12.03
N SER A 59 -8.60 13.30 -11.21
CA SER A 59 -8.78 13.39 -9.77
C SER A 59 -7.68 14.21 -9.06
N PRO A 60 -8.02 15.04 -8.06
CA PRO A 60 -7.04 15.69 -7.20
C PRO A 60 -6.31 14.70 -6.26
N TYR A 61 -6.87 13.50 -6.07
CA TYR A 61 -6.27 12.45 -5.25
C TYR A 61 -5.25 11.60 -6.00
N LEU A 62 -5.15 11.72 -7.33
CA LEU A 62 -4.11 11.04 -8.10
C LEU A 62 -2.72 11.60 -7.75
N ILE A 63 -1.81 10.72 -7.29
CA ILE A 63 -0.40 11.04 -7.09
C ILE A 63 0.26 11.17 -8.46
N ARG A 64 0.83 12.35 -8.75
CA ARG A 64 1.44 12.68 -10.06
C ARG A 64 2.97 12.69 -10.04
N ASP A 65 3.57 12.21 -8.95
CA ASP A 65 5.01 12.11 -8.81
C ASP A 65 5.56 11.08 -9.80
N GLU A 66 6.37 11.52 -10.77
CA GLU A 66 6.81 10.68 -11.88
C GLU A 66 7.70 9.52 -11.40
N GLU A 67 8.59 9.79 -10.44
CA GLU A 67 9.51 8.79 -9.91
C GLU A 67 8.75 7.64 -9.23
N LEU A 68 7.83 7.96 -8.31
CA LEU A 68 7.00 6.95 -7.65
C LEU A 68 6.11 6.19 -8.63
N ASN A 69 5.46 6.89 -9.58
CA ASN A 69 4.60 6.25 -10.57
C ASN A 69 5.40 5.29 -11.48
N ASN A 70 6.56 5.71 -11.97
CA ASN A 70 7.43 4.86 -12.78
C ASN A 70 7.93 3.65 -11.98
N TYR A 71 8.30 3.86 -10.71
CA TYR A 71 8.77 2.77 -9.85
C TYR A 71 7.72 1.67 -9.70
N VAL A 72 6.51 2.02 -9.28
CA VAL A 72 5.42 1.04 -9.08
C VAL A 72 4.97 0.44 -10.42
N SER A 73 4.88 1.24 -11.48
CA SER A 73 4.50 0.74 -12.82
C SER A 73 5.51 -0.27 -13.37
N ASN A 74 6.82 -0.01 -13.19
CA ASN A 74 7.87 -0.93 -13.61
C ASN A 74 7.81 -2.26 -12.83
N MET A 75 7.50 -2.20 -11.53
CA MET A 75 7.28 -3.41 -10.72
C MET A 75 6.09 -4.23 -11.24
N VAL A 76 4.95 -3.59 -11.50
CA VAL A 76 3.77 -4.25 -12.07
C VAL A 76 4.09 -4.86 -13.43
N CYS A 77 4.80 -4.15 -14.30
CA CYS A 77 5.23 -4.68 -15.60
C CYS A 77 6.16 -5.88 -15.49
N LYS A 78 7.09 -5.88 -14.53
CA LYS A 78 7.97 -7.03 -14.25
C LYS A 78 7.17 -8.26 -13.82
N ILE A 79 6.13 -8.06 -13.01
CA ILE A 79 5.24 -9.12 -12.51
C ILE A 79 4.31 -9.64 -13.61
N ALA A 80 3.72 -8.75 -14.40
CA ALA A 80 2.76 -9.08 -15.46
C ALA A 80 3.41 -9.70 -16.70
N GLY A 81 4.71 -9.49 -16.90
CA GLY A 81 5.45 -10.03 -18.05
C GLY A 81 4.88 -9.54 -19.37
N GLU A 82 4.48 -10.46 -20.25
CA GLU A 82 3.92 -10.14 -21.56
C GLU A 82 2.61 -9.32 -21.50
N TYR A 83 1.90 -9.35 -20.37
CA TYR A 83 0.66 -8.59 -20.15
C TYR A 83 0.91 -7.15 -19.68
N CYS A 84 2.16 -6.69 -19.52
CA CYS A 84 2.49 -5.33 -19.08
C CYS A 84 1.78 -4.24 -19.93
N SER A 85 1.72 -4.39 -21.26
CA SER A 85 1.04 -3.41 -22.13
C SER A 85 -0.47 -3.33 -21.88
N SER A 86 -1.05 -4.37 -21.29
CA SER A 86 -2.46 -4.42 -20.96
C SER A 86 -2.77 -3.77 -19.61
N ILE A 87 -1.80 -3.23 -18.86
CA ILE A 87 -2.01 -2.68 -17.52
C ILE A 87 -1.62 -1.20 -17.42
N ARG A 88 -2.45 -0.40 -16.75
CA ARG A 88 -2.17 1.02 -16.43
C ARG A 88 -2.30 1.24 -14.93
N VAL A 89 -1.23 1.70 -14.28
CA VAL A 89 -1.17 1.87 -12.83
C VAL A 89 -1.46 3.33 -12.44
N TYR A 90 -2.32 3.52 -11.43
CA TYR A 90 -2.64 4.81 -10.85
C TYR A 90 -2.46 4.75 -9.33
N ILE A 91 -1.59 5.60 -8.80
CA ILE A 91 -1.37 5.70 -7.35
C ILE A 91 -2.34 6.73 -6.78
N ILE A 92 -3.22 6.28 -5.89
CA ILE A 92 -4.29 7.08 -5.31
C ILE A 92 -3.91 7.48 -3.88
N ASP A 93 -4.01 8.78 -3.58
CA ASP A 93 -3.84 9.31 -2.23
C ASP A 93 -5.01 8.89 -1.33
N ASN A 94 -4.87 7.71 -0.74
CA ASN A 94 -5.83 7.07 0.11
C ASN A 94 -5.08 6.34 1.23
N PRO A 95 -5.26 6.73 2.51
CA PRO A 95 -4.50 6.17 3.63
C PRO A 95 -4.90 4.73 4.02
N HIS A 96 -5.96 4.18 3.42
CA HIS A 96 -6.35 2.78 3.63
C HIS A 96 -5.38 1.82 2.92
N PHE A 97 -5.10 0.69 3.55
CA PHE A 97 -4.34 -0.40 2.94
C PHE A 97 -5.18 -1.07 1.86
N ASN A 98 -4.83 -0.89 0.57
CA ASN A 98 -5.47 -1.61 -0.54
C ASN A 98 -4.70 -1.46 -1.87
N ALA A 99 -5.00 -2.38 -2.77
CA ALA A 99 -4.84 -2.22 -4.21
C ALA A 99 -6.08 -2.84 -4.88
N ALA A 100 -6.38 -2.45 -6.11
CA ALA A 100 -7.48 -3.05 -6.85
C ALA A 100 -7.18 -3.05 -8.34
N MET A 101 -7.50 -4.16 -8.99
CA MET A 101 -7.43 -4.30 -10.43
C MET A 101 -8.81 -4.23 -11.05
N TYR A 102 -8.90 -3.65 -12.25
CA TYR A 102 -10.13 -3.50 -13.02
C TYR A 102 -10.07 -4.32 -14.31
N PRO A 103 -11.22 -4.69 -14.92
CA PRO A 103 -11.22 -5.63 -16.02
C PRO A 103 -10.60 -5.06 -17.29
N ASN A 104 -10.67 -3.73 -17.46
CA ASN A 104 -10.03 -3.05 -18.57
C ASN A 104 -8.51 -2.91 -18.38
N GLY A 105 -7.92 -3.46 -17.32
CA GLY A 105 -6.50 -3.41 -16.95
C GLY A 105 -6.03 -2.13 -16.23
N MET A 106 -6.95 -1.26 -15.82
CA MET A 106 -6.64 -0.19 -14.85
C MET A 106 -6.31 -0.82 -13.50
N MET A 107 -5.23 -0.38 -12.85
CA MET A 107 -4.86 -0.76 -11.49
C MET A 107 -4.82 0.47 -10.60
N HIS A 108 -5.46 0.38 -9.43
CA HIS A 108 -5.31 1.34 -8.35
C HIS A 108 -4.36 0.80 -7.28
N VAL A 109 -3.39 1.62 -6.88
CA VAL A 109 -2.50 1.35 -5.74
C VAL A 109 -2.71 2.47 -4.74
N TRP A 110 -3.15 2.16 -3.52
CA TRP A 110 -3.43 3.20 -2.52
C TRP A 110 -2.19 3.52 -1.70
N THR A 111 -2.02 4.80 -1.32
CA THR A 111 -0.86 5.22 -0.54
C THR A 111 -0.76 4.55 0.82
N GLY A 112 -1.88 4.11 1.41
CA GLY A 112 -1.91 3.31 2.63
C GLY A 112 -1.31 1.91 2.50
N LEU A 113 -1.27 1.33 1.29
CA LEU A 113 -0.50 0.12 1.00
C LEU A 113 1.00 0.43 0.99
N LEU A 114 1.42 1.46 0.24
CA LEU A 114 2.82 1.88 0.15
C LEU A 114 3.42 2.26 1.51
N LEU A 115 2.58 2.79 2.39
CA LEU A 115 2.96 3.14 3.75
C LEU A 115 3.22 1.92 4.65
N ARG A 116 2.76 0.71 4.30
CA ARG A 116 2.83 -0.48 5.19
C ARG A 116 3.77 -1.57 4.73
N VAL A 117 4.07 -1.62 3.44
CA VAL A 117 5.03 -2.60 2.90
C VAL A 117 6.45 -2.22 3.30
N GLU A 118 7.22 -3.20 3.74
CA GLU A 118 8.58 -3.01 4.26
C GLU A 118 9.64 -3.16 3.16
N ASN A 119 9.31 -3.86 2.08
CA ASN A 119 10.21 -4.11 0.97
C ASN A 119 9.44 -4.34 -0.35
N GLU A 120 10.19 -4.39 -1.45
CA GLU A 120 9.67 -4.59 -2.80
C GLU A 120 8.92 -5.92 -2.95
N SER A 121 9.34 -6.98 -2.25
CA SER A 121 8.69 -8.28 -2.31
C SER A 121 7.32 -8.28 -1.62
N GLN A 122 7.16 -7.55 -0.52
CA GLN A 122 5.84 -7.36 0.10
C GLN A 122 4.90 -6.55 -0.80
N LEU A 123 5.40 -5.51 -1.48
CA LEU A 123 4.61 -4.80 -2.48
C LEU A 123 4.25 -5.72 -3.66
N ALA A 124 5.22 -6.48 -4.17
CA ALA A 124 5.02 -7.44 -5.25
C ALA A 124 4.02 -8.55 -4.92
N ALA A 125 3.90 -8.94 -3.64
CA ALA A 125 2.89 -9.90 -3.20
C ALA A 125 1.47 -9.39 -3.47
N ILE A 126 1.18 -8.14 -3.11
CA ILE A 126 -0.13 -7.53 -3.36
C ILE A 126 -0.33 -7.25 -4.85
N LEU A 127 0.68 -6.71 -5.54
CA LEU A 127 0.58 -6.44 -6.98
C LEU A 127 0.39 -7.74 -7.79
N GLY A 128 1.12 -8.80 -7.46
CA GLY A 128 1.00 -10.11 -8.10
C GLY A 128 -0.36 -10.76 -7.87
N HIS A 129 -0.93 -10.63 -6.67
CA HIS A 129 -2.29 -11.05 -6.35
C HIS A 129 -3.32 -10.33 -7.24
N GLU A 130 -3.22 -9.00 -7.36
CA GLU A 130 -4.10 -8.19 -8.20
C GLU A 130 -3.95 -8.50 -9.71
N VAL A 131 -2.71 -8.70 -10.19
CA VAL A 131 -2.45 -9.16 -11.57
C VAL A 131 -3.06 -10.54 -11.80
N ALA A 132 -3.01 -11.45 -10.83
CA ALA A 132 -3.64 -12.76 -10.96
C ALA A 132 -5.18 -12.65 -11.06
N HIS A 133 -5.82 -11.76 -10.29
CA HIS A 133 -7.25 -11.48 -10.45
C HIS A 133 -7.60 -10.98 -11.86
N PHE A 134 -6.77 -10.11 -12.44
CA PHE A 134 -6.92 -9.65 -13.83
C PHE A 134 -6.82 -10.78 -14.83
N LEU A 135 -5.70 -11.52 -14.78
CA LEU A 135 -5.41 -12.58 -15.74
C LEU A 135 -6.42 -13.73 -15.68
N ARG A 136 -7.07 -13.93 -14.53
CA ARG A 136 -8.12 -14.94 -14.34
C ARG A 136 -9.54 -14.38 -14.48
N THR A 137 -9.69 -13.11 -14.85
CA THR A 137 -10.98 -12.43 -15.07
C THR A 137 -11.96 -12.53 -13.88
N HIS A 138 -11.43 -12.68 -12.66
CA HIS A 138 -12.26 -12.94 -11.47
C HIS A 138 -13.30 -11.84 -11.21
N GLN A 139 -12.97 -10.59 -11.51
CA GLN A 139 -13.87 -9.46 -11.30
C GLN A 139 -15.04 -9.44 -12.30
N ILE A 140 -14.84 -9.92 -13.54
CA ILE A 140 -15.93 -10.12 -14.49
C ILE A 140 -16.85 -11.22 -14.00
N GLU A 141 -16.30 -12.35 -13.54
CA GLU A 141 -17.09 -13.44 -12.97
C GLU A 141 -17.90 -12.98 -11.75
N GLN A 142 -17.27 -12.23 -10.84
CA GLN A 142 -17.92 -11.65 -9.67
C GLN A 142 -19.02 -10.67 -10.07
N TRP A 143 -18.73 -9.75 -11.01
CA TRP A 143 -19.71 -8.78 -11.49
C TRP A 143 -20.93 -9.46 -12.11
N ARG A 144 -20.73 -10.50 -12.95
CA ARG A 144 -21.83 -11.29 -13.53
C ARG A 144 -22.66 -12.00 -12.46
N GLN A 145 -22.03 -12.52 -11.40
CA GLN A 145 -22.74 -13.11 -10.26
C GLN A 145 -23.56 -12.04 -9.51
N ALA A 146 -22.99 -10.85 -9.31
CA ALA A 146 -23.62 -9.74 -8.60
C ALA A 146 -24.73 -9.04 -9.41
N GLN A 147 -24.73 -9.11 -10.75
CA GLN A 147 -25.78 -8.53 -11.62
C GLN A 147 -27.20 -9.03 -11.27
N SER A 148 -27.31 -10.25 -10.76
CA SER A 148 -28.57 -10.83 -10.31
C SER A 148 -29.10 -10.25 -8.98
N THR A 149 -28.36 -9.30 -8.39
CA THR A 149 -28.64 -8.70 -7.08
C THR A 149 -28.61 -7.17 -7.15
N ALA A 150 -29.12 -6.49 -6.11
CA ALA A 150 -29.02 -5.03 -5.99
C ALA A 150 -27.55 -4.51 -5.87
N ALA A 151 -26.56 -5.41 -5.80
CA ALA A 151 -25.14 -5.11 -5.58
C ALA A 151 -24.32 -4.91 -6.87
N ALA A 152 -24.94 -4.94 -8.05
CA ALA A 152 -24.24 -4.91 -9.34
C ALA A 152 -23.29 -3.71 -9.57
N ASN A 153 -23.52 -2.58 -8.90
CA ASN A 153 -22.70 -1.36 -9.04
C ASN A 153 -21.61 -1.21 -7.98
N ILE A 154 -21.53 -2.09 -6.97
CA ILE A 154 -20.63 -1.93 -5.83
C ILE A 154 -19.14 -1.88 -6.25
N ILE A 155 -18.77 -2.60 -7.31
CA ILE A 155 -17.40 -2.61 -7.83
C ILE A 155 -16.99 -1.22 -8.36
N LEU A 156 -17.92 -0.49 -8.97
CA LEU A 156 -17.69 0.88 -9.45
C LEU A 156 -17.62 1.86 -8.28
N ASP A 157 -18.39 1.64 -7.21
CA ASP A 157 -18.41 2.52 -6.04
C ASP A 157 -17.06 2.59 -5.32
N ILE A 158 -16.29 1.48 -5.28
CA ILE A 158 -14.92 1.47 -4.74
C ILE A 158 -14.00 2.37 -5.58
N GLY A 159 -14.17 2.36 -6.90
CA GLY A 159 -13.43 3.24 -7.81
C GLY A 159 -13.82 4.71 -7.65
N ILE A 160 -15.11 5.01 -7.49
CA ILE A 160 -15.61 6.38 -7.29
C ILE A 160 -15.06 7.00 -6.00
N ALA A 161 -14.87 6.20 -4.94
CA ALA A 161 -14.24 6.66 -3.71
C ALA A 161 -12.82 7.20 -3.96
N ALA A 162 -12.04 6.57 -4.86
CA ALA A 162 -10.71 7.05 -5.27
C ALA A 162 -10.74 8.40 -6.02
N VAL A 163 -11.87 8.74 -6.66
CA VAL A 163 -12.06 10.03 -7.36
C VAL A 163 -12.51 11.13 -6.40
N THR A 164 -13.41 10.80 -5.49
CA THR A 164 -14.10 11.79 -4.63
C THR A 164 -13.41 12.04 -3.30
N GLY A 165 -12.51 11.15 -2.87
CA GLY A 165 -11.91 11.18 -1.53
C GLY A 165 -12.91 10.91 -0.40
N VAL A 166 -14.17 10.61 -0.74
CA VAL A 166 -15.22 10.26 0.21
C VAL A 166 -15.14 8.75 0.44
N TYR A 167 -14.29 8.35 1.39
CA TYR A 167 -14.16 6.96 1.84
C TYR A 167 -15.20 6.63 2.93
N GLY A 168 -16.45 6.98 2.64
CA GLY A 168 -17.54 6.91 3.61
C GLY A 168 -17.76 5.49 4.12
N LEU A 169 -17.80 5.33 5.45
CA LEU A 169 -18.22 4.12 6.15
C LEU A 169 -19.53 3.52 5.60
N ALA A 170 -20.42 4.32 5.00
CA ALA A 170 -21.65 3.83 4.38
C ALA A 170 -21.43 3.09 3.05
N THR A 171 -20.49 3.54 2.21
CA THR A 171 -20.11 2.85 0.96
C THR A 171 -19.35 1.56 1.28
N LEU A 172 -18.50 1.59 2.31
CA LEU A 172 -17.72 0.46 2.82
C LEU A 172 -18.56 -0.59 3.57
N ALA A 173 -19.51 -0.16 4.40
CA ALA A 173 -20.39 -1.06 5.15
C ALA A 173 -21.42 -1.76 4.25
N ASN A 174 -21.85 -1.12 3.15
CA ASN A 174 -22.78 -1.71 2.18
C ASN A 174 -22.07 -2.57 1.11
N SER A 175 -20.74 -2.50 0.99
CA SER A 175 -19.96 -3.23 -0.03
C SER A 175 -19.46 -4.61 0.42
N GLY A 176 -19.44 -4.88 1.74
CA GLY A 176 -18.76 -6.03 2.33
C GLY A 176 -19.27 -7.43 1.96
N SER A 177 -20.44 -7.58 1.34
CA SER A 177 -20.92 -8.88 0.84
C SER A 177 -20.97 -8.99 -0.69
N GLY A 178 -21.07 -7.87 -1.42
CA GLY A 178 -21.18 -7.86 -2.88
C GLY A 178 -19.85 -7.70 -3.61
N ALA A 179 -18.82 -7.14 -2.96
CA ALA A 179 -17.48 -6.95 -3.52
C ALA A 179 -16.47 -8.05 -3.14
N ALA A 180 -16.85 -8.99 -2.27
CA ALA A 180 -15.96 -10.04 -1.79
C ALA A 180 -15.73 -11.10 -2.86
N PHE A 181 -14.48 -11.43 -3.15
CA PHE A 181 -14.15 -12.54 -4.04
C PHE A 181 -14.47 -13.88 -3.37
N SER A 182 -14.78 -14.89 -4.19
CA SER A 182 -15.00 -16.23 -3.66
C SER A 182 -13.70 -16.81 -3.10
N ARG A 183 -13.80 -17.74 -2.14
CA ARG A 183 -12.61 -18.46 -1.63
C ARG A 183 -11.80 -19.15 -2.74
N LYS A 184 -12.48 -19.55 -3.83
CA LYS A 184 -11.83 -20.13 -5.02
C LYS A 184 -11.01 -19.07 -5.74
N HIS A 185 -11.59 -17.91 -6.03
CA HIS A 185 -10.91 -16.78 -6.67
C HIS A 185 -9.68 -16.33 -5.88
N GLU A 186 -9.81 -16.15 -4.56
CA GLU A 186 -8.68 -15.76 -3.71
C GLU A 186 -7.55 -16.80 -3.72
N LYS A 187 -7.87 -18.10 -3.68
CA LYS A 187 -6.85 -19.16 -3.73
C LYS A 187 -6.13 -19.19 -5.08
N GLU A 188 -6.87 -18.99 -6.17
CA GLU A 188 -6.28 -18.94 -7.52
C GLU A 188 -5.37 -17.73 -7.67
N ALA A 189 -5.81 -16.57 -7.17
CA ALA A 189 -5.03 -15.33 -7.18
C ALA A 189 -3.78 -15.41 -6.30
N ASP A 190 -3.89 -15.98 -5.10
CA ASP A 190 -2.77 -16.16 -4.18
C ASP A 190 -1.66 -17.04 -4.77
N ILE A 191 -2.03 -18.19 -5.34
CA ILE A 191 -1.06 -19.14 -5.91
C ILE A 191 -0.42 -18.55 -7.17
N MET A 192 -1.23 -18.08 -8.12
CA MET A 192 -0.72 -17.51 -9.35
C MET A 192 0.09 -16.23 -9.07
N GLY A 193 -0.35 -15.38 -8.15
CA GLY A 193 0.35 -14.17 -7.74
C GLY A 193 1.71 -14.46 -7.13
N ALA A 194 1.81 -15.47 -6.25
CA ALA A 194 3.08 -15.93 -5.67
C ALA A 194 4.04 -16.45 -6.76
N GLU A 195 3.53 -17.18 -7.75
CA GLU A 195 4.33 -17.66 -8.89
C GLU A 195 4.77 -16.51 -9.81
N LEU A 196 3.90 -15.53 -10.08
CA LEU A 196 4.21 -14.35 -10.90
C LEU A 196 5.28 -13.48 -10.23
N MET A 197 5.13 -13.16 -8.94
CA MET A 197 6.15 -12.38 -8.21
C MET A 197 7.47 -13.16 -8.13
N HIS A 198 7.44 -14.48 -7.95
CA HIS A 198 8.64 -15.31 -7.94
C HIS A 198 9.36 -15.29 -9.29
N LYS A 199 8.61 -15.41 -10.40
CA LYS A 199 9.16 -15.27 -11.76
C LYS A 199 9.76 -13.89 -12.01
N ALA A 200 9.17 -12.85 -11.43
CA ALA A 200 9.71 -11.50 -11.44
C ALA A 200 10.92 -11.29 -10.50
N GLY A 201 11.36 -12.34 -9.79
CA GLY A 201 12.53 -12.30 -8.92
C GLY A 201 12.28 -11.70 -7.53
N PHE A 202 11.03 -11.71 -7.06
CA PHE A 202 10.65 -11.33 -5.69
C PHE A 202 10.47 -12.58 -4.81
N ASP A 203 10.69 -12.44 -3.50
CA ASP A 203 10.57 -13.55 -2.55
C ASP A 203 9.09 -13.80 -2.19
N PRO A 204 8.49 -14.94 -2.59
CA PRO A 204 7.09 -15.25 -2.28
C PRO A 204 6.82 -15.48 -0.79
N LEU A 205 7.86 -15.69 0.06
CA LEU A 205 7.66 -15.80 1.51
C LEU A 205 7.22 -14.47 2.14
N GLU A 206 7.55 -13.34 1.52
CA GLU A 206 7.18 -12.01 2.00
C GLU A 206 5.66 -11.78 1.97
N ALA A 207 4.92 -12.50 1.13
CA ALA A 207 3.46 -12.49 1.16
C ALA A 207 2.91 -12.96 2.52
N SER A 208 3.51 -14.00 3.10
CA SER A 208 3.12 -14.55 4.41
C SER A 208 3.53 -13.62 5.57
N LEU A 209 4.69 -12.98 5.45
CA LEU A 209 5.19 -12.02 6.45
C LEU A 209 4.35 -10.75 6.46
N LEU A 210 4.08 -10.16 5.29
CA LEU A 210 3.18 -9.02 5.14
C LEU A 210 1.82 -9.32 5.78
N TRP A 211 1.27 -10.50 5.53
CA TRP A 211 0.00 -10.90 6.14
C TRP A 211 0.04 -10.88 7.68
N GLY A 212 1.12 -11.40 8.27
CA GLY A 212 1.37 -11.32 9.70
C GLY A 212 1.43 -9.87 10.20
N ASN A 213 2.17 -9.01 9.48
CA ASN A 213 2.33 -7.61 9.82
C ASN A 213 1.00 -6.85 9.83
N ILE A 214 0.16 -7.06 8.81
CA ILE A 214 -1.17 -6.41 8.72
C ILE A 214 -2.11 -6.94 9.81
N LEU A 215 -2.08 -8.24 10.12
CA LEU A 215 -2.89 -8.81 11.19
C LEU A 215 -2.48 -8.29 12.57
N GLU A 216 -1.17 -8.15 12.84
CA GLU A 216 -0.67 -7.57 14.09
C GLU A 216 -1.15 -6.13 14.25
N GLU A 217 -0.97 -5.29 13.21
CA GLU A 217 -1.44 -3.90 13.21
C GLU A 217 -2.95 -3.85 13.47
N ARG A 218 -3.74 -4.64 12.73
CA ARG A 218 -5.20 -4.69 12.90
C ARG A 218 -5.61 -5.13 14.30
N ASN A 219 -4.94 -6.13 14.86
CA ASN A 219 -5.28 -6.69 16.17
C ASN A 219 -4.98 -5.73 17.34
N SER A 220 -4.18 -4.68 17.13
CA SER A 220 -3.92 -3.65 18.14
C SER A 220 -5.13 -2.75 18.39
N ASP A 221 -5.99 -2.52 17.38
CA ASP A 221 -7.25 -1.75 17.50
C ASP A 221 -8.47 -2.59 17.08
N LYS A 222 -8.96 -3.40 18.02
CA LYS A 222 -10.16 -4.23 17.80
C LYS A 222 -11.45 -3.42 17.61
N SER A 223 -11.46 -2.12 17.94
CA SER A 223 -12.66 -1.29 17.87
C SER A 223 -13.04 -0.91 16.43
N LYS A 224 -12.16 -1.17 15.45
CA LYS A 224 -12.31 -0.75 14.05
C LYS A 224 -12.18 -1.86 13.01
N GLU A 225 -12.31 -3.13 13.42
CA GLU A 225 -12.22 -4.29 12.51
C GLU A 225 -13.10 -4.20 11.25
N SER A 226 -14.24 -3.50 11.31
CA SER A 226 -15.21 -3.38 10.21
C SER A 226 -14.85 -2.37 9.12
N ARG A 227 -13.70 -1.67 9.20
CA ARG A 227 -13.38 -0.53 8.31
C ARG A 227 -12.35 -0.80 7.22
N SER A 228 -11.75 -1.99 7.16
CA SER A 228 -10.76 -2.30 6.12
C SER A 228 -11.44 -2.66 4.80
N THR A 229 -11.21 -1.82 3.79
CA THR A 229 -11.63 -2.04 2.40
C THR A 229 -11.02 -3.30 1.80
N PHE A 230 -9.73 -3.55 2.05
CA PHE A 230 -9.02 -4.71 1.52
C PHE A 230 -9.59 -6.00 2.08
N PHE A 231 -9.84 -6.09 3.39
CA PHE A 231 -10.43 -7.30 3.97
C PHE A 231 -11.92 -7.48 3.62
N ALA A 232 -12.60 -6.42 3.18
CA ALA A 232 -13.95 -6.50 2.68
C ALA A 232 -14.01 -7.15 1.28
N SER A 233 -13.05 -6.86 0.40
CA SER A 233 -12.93 -7.51 -0.92
C SER A 233 -12.16 -8.84 -0.88
N HIS A 234 -11.19 -8.96 0.02
CA HIS A 234 -10.30 -10.11 0.22
C HIS A 234 -10.42 -10.65 1.65
N PRO A 235 -11.46 -11.45 1.97
CA PRO A 235 -11.67 -11.95 3.32
C PRO A 235 -10.43 -12.65 3.87
N ALA A 236 -10.02 -12.23 5.07
CA ALA A 236 -8.91 -12.85 5.75
C ALA A 236 -9.25 -14.27 6.21
N SER A 237 -8.31 -15.20 6.09
CA SER A 237 -8.37 -16.46 6.84
C SER A 237 -6.99 -16.95 7.22
N GLU A 238 -6.87 -17.61 8.38
CA GLU A 238 -5.64 -18.27 8.80
C GLU A 238 -5.16 -19.29 7.76
N GLU A 239 -6.10 -19.93 7.06
CA GLU A 239 -5.82 -20.88 6.00
C GLU A 239 -5.07 -20.24 4.82
N ARG A 240 -5.36 -18.99 4.45
CA ARG A 240 -4.64 -18.26 3.40
C ARG A 240 -3.16 -18.15 3.69
N ASN A 241 -2.83 -17.68 4.89
CA ASN A 241 -1.43 -17.53 5.28
C ASN A 241 -0.70 -18.88 5.30
N LYS A 242 -1.36 -19.94 5.78
CA LYS A 242 -0.78 -21.29 5.80
C LYS A 242 -0.45 -21.77 4.39
N TYR A 243 -1.40 -21.73 3.45
CA TYR A 243 -1.13 -22.25 2.11
C TYR A 243 -0.21 -21.33 1.28
N LEU A 244 -0.25 -20.01 1.47
CA LEU A 244 0.70 -19.09 0.85
C LEU A 244 2.13 -19.42 1.26
N LYS A 245 2.36 -19.60 2.57
CA LYS A 245 3.66 -20.03 3.11
C LYS A 245 4.07 -21.40 2.58
N SER A 246 3.18 -22.38 2.60
CA SER A 246 3.47 -23.72 2.09
C SER A 246 3.82 -23.69 0.60
N HIS A 247 3.08 -22.94 -0.22
CA HIS A 247 3.35 -22.82 -1.65
C HIS A 247 4.65 -22.07 -1.93
N ALA A 248 4.90 -20.95 -1.25
CA ALA A 248 6.16 -20.20 -1.35
C ALA A 248 7.39 -21.09 -1.07
N LEU A 249 7.31 -22.00 -0.09
CA LEU A 249 8.38 -22.95 0.23
C LEU A 249 8.61 -24.02 -0.86
N THR A 250 7.67 -24.21 -1.78
CA THR A 250 7.85 -25.10 -2.95
C THR A 250 8.58 -24.41 -4.11
N LEU A 251 8.61 -23.07 -4.12
CA LEU A 251 9.30 -22.29 -5.13
C LEU A 251 10.80 -22.19 -4.81
N PRO A 252 11.68 -22.18 -5.83
CA PRO A 252 13.11 -21.95 -5.63
C PRO A 252 13.40 -20.69 -4.82
N LYS A 253 14.40 -20.75 -3.94
CA LYS A 253 14.80 -19.56 -3.18
C LYS A 253 15.34 -18.49 -4.12
N VAL A 254 14.80 -17.28 -4.00
CA VAL A 254 15.27 -16.10 -4.70
C VAL A 254 16.51 -15.57 -3.99
N LYS A 255 17.60 -15.34 -4.72
CA LYS A 255 18.88 -14.83 -4.17
C LYS A 255 18.98 -13.30 -4.14
N SER A 256 17.88 -12.59 -4.41
CA SER A 256 17.89 -11.19 -4.81
C SER A 256 18.38 -10.24 -3.70
N GLU A 257 19.32 -9.35 -4.04
CA GLU A 257 19.69 -8.19 -3.22
C GLU A 257 18.65 -7.07 -3.30
N ASP A 258 17.77 -7.08 -4.31
CA ASP A 258 16.68 -6.10 -4.51
C ASP A 258 15.53 -6.25 -3.49
N ASN A 259 15.62 -7.22 -2.57
CA ASN A 259 14.63 -7.45 -1.51
C ASN A 259 14.93 -6.70 -0.20
N LYS A 260 15.93 -5.81 -0.21
CA LYS A 260 16.33 -5.05 0.99
C LYS A 260 15.47 -3.81 1.27
N GLY A 261 14.46 -3.50 0.44
CA GLY A 261 13.55 -2.37 0.67
C GLY A 261 14.09 -0.99 0.31
N SER A 262 15.38 -0.87 -0.03
CA SER A 262 16.04 0.44 -0.14
C SER A 262 15.53 1.30 -1.31
N GLY A 263 15.14 0.69 -2.43
CA GLY A 263 14.60 1.42 -3.58
C GLY A 263 13.20 1.95 -3.30
N LEU A 264 12.31 1.07 -2.82
CA LEU A 264 10.94 1.42 -2.46
C LEU A 264 10.91 2.46 -1.34
N HIS A 265 11.71 2.27 -0.31
CA HIS A 265 11.81 3.21 0.81
C HIS A 265 12.24 4.60 0.34
N ALA A 266 13.20 4.70 -0.59
CA ALA A 266 13.67 5.99 -1.09
C ALA A 266 12.55 6.78 -1.78
N VAL A 267 11.81 6.15 -2.69
CA VAL A 267 10.74 6.82 -3.46
C VAL A 267 9.51 7.13 -2.60
N VAL A 268 9.17 6.28 -1.63
CA VAL A 268 8.04 6.51 -0.71
C VAL A 268 8.37 7.59 0.33
N SER A 269 9.63 7.65 0.80
CA SER A 269 10.07 8.60 1.83
C SER A 269 9.89 10.05 1.45
N VAL A 270 9.98 10.39 0.16
CA VAL A 270 9.71 11.74 -0.37
C VAL A 270 8.29 12.21 -0.02
N HIS A 271 7.34 11.27 0.05
CA HIS A 271 5.92 11.55 0.33
C HIS A 271 5.54 11.32 1.79
N TYR A 272 6.45 10.83 2.63
CA TYR A 272 6.15 10.28 3.96
C TYR A 272 5.34 11.22 4.86
N GLU A 273 5.71 12.50 4.92
CA GLU A 273 4.99 13.49 5.74
C GLU A 273 3.51 13.62 5.32
N ARG A 274 3.23 13.65 4.01
CA ARG A 274 1.87 13.72 3.47
C ARG A 274 1.10 12.43 3.79
N LEU A 275 1.71 11.28 3.53
CA LEU A 275 1.07 9.98 3.72
C LEU A 275 0.68 9.76 5.19
N MET A 276 1.58 10.08 6.11
CA MET A 276 1.32 9.96 7.55
C MET A 276 0.29 10.97 8.06
N LYS A 277 0.26 12.20 7.51
CA LYS A 277 -0.83 13.16 7.83
C LYS A 277 -2.20 12.60 7.44
N ASN A 278 -2.30 11.96 6.28
CA ASN A 278 -3.52 11.32 5.81
C ASN A 278 -3.88 10.11 6.68
N HIS A 279 -2.89 9.28 7.06
CA HIS A 279 -3.11 8.14 7.94
C HIS A 279 -3.62 8.56 9.34
N ILE A 280 -3.00 9.56 9.96
CA ILE A 280 -3.44 10.08 11.27
C ILE A 280 -4.89 10.62 11.23
N ALA A 281 -5.37 11.06 10.06
CA ALA A 281 -6.75 11.51 9.91
C ALA A 281 -7.78 10.36 10.06
N LEU A 282 -7.37 9.10 9.91
CA LEU A 282 -8.21 7.91 10.18
C LEU A 282 -8.49 7.70 11.68
N GLN A 283 -7.70 8.36 12.55
CA GLN A 283 -7.80 8.30 14.01
C GLN A 283 -7.61 6.89 14.58
N GLU A 284 -6.87 6.01 13.89
CA GLU A 284 -6.56 4.63 14.27
C GLU A 284 -5.31 4.62 15.18
N GLN A 285 -5.48 5.00 16.44
CA GLN A 285 -4.35 5.38 17.28
C GLN A 285 -3.37 4.24 17.52
N GLU A 286 -3.87 3.10 18.00
CA GLU A 286 -3.08 1.93 18.32
C GLU A 286 -2.44 1.31 17.07
N GLN A 287 -3.11 1.39 15.91
CA GLN A 287 -2.54 0.96 14.62
C GLN A 287 -1.43 1.92 14.18
N THR A 288 -1.63 3.22 14.36
CA THR A 288 -0.63 4.25 14.03
C THR A 288 0.64 4.06 14.87
N GLU A 289 0.54 3.68 16.15
CA GLU A 289 1.70 3.42 17.01
C GLU A 289 2.54 2.24 16.52
N VAL A 290 1.88 1.13 16.16
CA VAL A 290 2.54 -0.05 15.55
C VAL A 290 3.25 0.35 14.26
N LEU A 291 2.57 1.12 13.41
CA LEU A 291 3.10 1.57 12.14
C LEU A 291 4.32 2.50 12.30
N LEU A 292 4.27 3.42 13.26
CA LEU A 292 5.38 4.34 13.56
C LEU A 292 6.62 3.60 14.09
N GLU A 293 6.44 2.56 14.91
CA GLU A 293 7.59 1.78 15.39
C GLU A 293 8.24 1.02 14.23
N ARG A 294 7.45 0.40 13.34
CA ARG A 294 7.98 -0.23 12.11
C ARG A 294 8.70 0.78 11.23
N HIS A 295 8.13 1.96 11.02
CA HIS A 295 8.78 3.00 10.21
C HIS A 295 10.11 3.47 10.77
N LYS A 296 10.21 3.54 12.10
CA LYS A 296 11.48 3.84 12.77
C LYS A 296 12.51 2.74 12.50
N GLU A 297 12.13 1.47 12.56
CA GLU A 297 13.00 0.33 12.22
C GLU A 297 13.41 0.33 10.74
N MET A 298 12.52 0.74 9.85
CA MET A 298 12.78 0.91 8.41
C MET A 298 13.69 2.12 8.09
N GLY A 299 13.96 2.99 9.06
CA GLY A 299 14.86 4.13 8.89
C GLY A 299 14.21 5.41 8.34
N TYR A 300 12.87 5.55 8.43
CA TYR A 300 12.23 6.83 8.10
C TYR A 300 12.76 7.97 9.00
N PRO A 301 12.72 9.24 8.54
CA PRO A 301 13.33 10.35 9.27
C PRO A 301 12.83 10.49 10.72
N LEU A 302 13.75 10.42 11.69
CA LEU A 302 13.41 10.52 13.12
C LEU A 302 12.69 11.82 13.48
N SER A 303 12.98 12.92 12.76
CA SER A 303 12.24 14.18 12.88
C SER A 303 10.74 14.00 12.63
N LEU A 304 10.38 13.23 11.59
CA LEU A 304 8.99 12.94 11.24
C LEU A 304 8.38 11.88 12.17
N ILE A 305 9.12 10.82 12.53
CA ILE A 305 8.66 9.82 13.50
C ILE A 305 8.25 10.48 14.81
N HIS A 306 9.15 11.27 15.40
CA HIS A 306 8.85 11.99 16.63
C HIS A 306 7.74 13.03 16.46
N TYR A 307 7.70 13.74 15.33
CA TYR A 307 6.60 14.65 15.04
C TYR A 307 5.24 13.94 15.05
N PHE A 308 5.13 12.76 14.43
CA PHE A 308 3.88 12.02 14.36
C PHE A 308 3.47 11.33 15.66
N TYR A 309 4.40 10.85 16.48
CA TYR A 309 4.09 10.49 17.87
C TYR A 309 3.54 11.70 18.64
N GLY A 310 4.13 12.89 18.44
CA GLY A 310 3.62 14.14 19.02
C GLY A 310 2.21 14.51 18.54
N GLU A 311 1.88 14.28 17.26
CA GLU A 311 0.53 14.47 16.72
C GLU A 311 -0.47 13.51 17.37
N LEU A 312 -0.08 12.26 17.60
CA LEU A 312 -0.92 11.23 18.17
C LEU A 312 -1.31 11.57 19.61
N SER A 313 -0.32 11.84 20.48
CA SER A 313 -0.57 12.28 21.86
C SER A 313 -1.37 13.58 21.89
N ARG A 314 -1.03 14.57 21.05
CA ARG A 314 -1.77 15.84 20.98
C ARG A 314 -3.26 15.64 20.65
N LYS A 315 -3.60 14.67 19.79
CA LYS A 315 -4.97 14.36 19.39
C LYS A 315 -5.74 13.56 20.45
N ARG A 316 -5.09 12.72 21.26
CA ARG A 316 -5.71 12.06 22.42
C ARG A 316 -6.20 13.05 23.47
N GLY A 317 -5.39 14.08 23.74
CA GLY A 317 -5.82 15.27 24.46
C GLY A 317 -6.06 15.11 25.97
N LYS A 318 -5.71 13.98 26.61
CA LYS A 318 -5.73 13.86 28.07
C LYS A 318 -4.54 14.62 28.67
N GLU A 319 -4.58 14.92 29.97
CA GLU A 319 -3.53 15.71 30.64
C GLU A 319 -2.14 15.06 30.51
N GLN A 320 -2.06 13.73 30.65
CA GLN A 320 -0.83 12.96 30.46
C GLN A 320 -0.31 13.06 29.02
N ASP A 321 -1.20 13.07 28.03
CA ASP A 321 -0.83 13.15 26.61
C ASP A 321 -0.23 14.52 26.23
N ILE A 322 -0.54 15.59 26.96
CA ILE A 322 0.05 16.92 26.70
C ILE A 322 1.56 16.88 26.95
N LYS A 323 2.00 16.29 28.06
CA LYS A 323 3.42 16.19 28.42
C LYS A 323 4.17 15.28 27.45
N GLU A 324 3.53 14.17 27.06
CA GLU A 324 4.06 13.24 26.08
C GLU A 324 4.21 13.92 24.70
N ALA A 325 3.18 14.64 24.24
CA ALA A 325 3.24 15.39 22.99
C ALA A 325 4.38 16.41 22.98
N ILE A 326 4.55 17.18 24.06
CA ILE A 326 5.69 18.13 24.20
C ILE A 326 7.01 17.38 24.10
N THR A 327 7.14 16.23 24.76
CA THR A 327 8.37 15.42 24.76
C THR A 327 8.72 14.97 23.35
N HIS A 328 7.75 14.43 22.61
CA HIS A 328 7.94 13.99 21.23
C HIS A 328 8.25 15.14 20.27
N TYR A 329 7.53 16.26 20.34
CA TYR A 329 7.88 17.41 19.49
C TYR A 329 9.27 17.97 19.80
N LYS A 330 9.70 17.99 21.08
CA LYS A 330 11.07 18.38 21.42
C LYS A 330 12.10 17.42 20.84
N ALA A 331 11.83 16.11 20.85
CA ALA A 331 12.68 15.13 20.18
C ALA A 331 12.70 15.36 18.66
N ALA A 332 11.57 15.72 18.03
CA ALA A 332 11.55 16.06 16.60
C ALA A 332 12.49 17.23 16.28
N LEU A 333 12.52 18.27 17.14
CA LEU A 333 13.39 19.44 16.97
C LEU A 333 14.90 19.12 17.06
N THR A 334 15.32 17.96 17.58
CA THR A 334 16.75 17.58 17.63
C THR A 334 17.26 16.98 16.33
N HIS A 335 16.38 16.79 15.32
CA HIS A 335 16.72 16.22 14.03
C HIS A 335 16.43 17.20 12.90
N ALA A 336 17.23 17.18 11.83
CA ALA A 336 16.96 17.99 10.64
C ALA A 336 15.64 17.58 9.95
N GLY A 337 15.01 18.51 9.24
CA GLY A 337 13.81 18.24 8.45
C GLY A 337 12.52 18.06 9.26
N TYR A 338 12.46 18.54 10.52
CA TYR A 338 11.19 18.56 11.26
C TYR A 338 10.17 19.51 10.59
N PRO A 339 8.87 19.21 10.65
CA PRO A 339 7.85 20.11 10.11
C PRO A 339 7.84 21.45 10.84
N ASN A 340 7.91 22.59 10.14
CA ASN A 340 7.92 23.92 10.78
C ASN A 340 6.72 24.14 11.73
N THR A 341 5.58 23.49 11.47
CA THR A 341 4.40 23.49 12.33
C THR A 341 4.64 22.90 13.72
N THR A 342 5.73 22.16 13.93
CA THR A 342 6.17 21.66 15.25
C THR A 342 6.25 22.78 16.27
N HIS A 343 6.84 23.94 15.90
CA HIS A 343 6.90 25.11 16.80
C HIS A 343 5.50 25.63 17.14
N LYS A 344 4.60 25.74 16.17
CA LYS A 344 3.22 26.16 16.45
C LYS A 344 2.50 25.19 17.39
N HIS A 345 2.67 23.88 17.21
CA HIS A 345 2.03 22.88 18.06
C HIS A 345 2.60 22.88 19.49
N LEU A 346 3.92 23.02 19.63
CA LEU A 346 4.56 23.22 20.92
C LEU A 346 4.04 24.48 21.61
N ALA A 347 3.91 25.59 20.89
CA ALA A 347 3.38 26.82 21.47
C ALA A 347 1.99 26.63 22.07
N TYR A 348 1.06 26.01 21.34
CA TYR A 348 -0.27 25.70 21.87
C TYR A 348 -0.26 24.75 23.06
N LEU A 349 0.65 23.76 23.09
CA LEU A 349 0.78 22.85 24.21
C LEU A 349 1.35 23.57 25.46
N TYR A 350 2.32 24.45 25.28
CA TYR A 350 2.87 25.27 26.36
C TYR A 350 1.85 26.24 26.96
N LEU A 351 0.92 26.76 26.16
CA LEU A 351 -0.23 27.50 26.69
C LEU A 351 -1.09 26.64 27.63
N LYS A 352 -1.31 25.36 27.30
CA LYS A 352 -2.12 24.46 28.16
C LYS A 352 -1.45 24.18 29.50
N VAL A 353 -0.12 24.13 29.54
CA VAL A 353 0.66 23.95 30.78
C VAL A 353 1.07 25.28 31.44
N LYS A 354 0.51 26.41 30.98
CA LYS A 354 0.71 27.76 31.52
C LYS A 354 2.16 28.27 31.46
N GLU A 355 2.95 27.78 30.51
CA GLU A 355 4.31 28.27 30.23
C GLU A 355 4.30 29.33 29.12
N ASN A 356 3.76 30.52 29.42
CA ASN A 356 3.48 31.56 28.43
C ASN A 356 4.74 32.09 27.71
N SER A 357 5.86 32.23 28.44
CA SER A 357 7.13 32.68 27.86
C SER A 357 7.66 31.69 26.82
N THR A 358 7.65 30.39 27.16
CA THR A 358 8.03 29.30 26.25
C THR A 358 7.09 29.25 25.04
N ALA A 359 5.78 29.37 25.26
CA ALA A 359 4.79 29.40 24.19
C ALA A 359 5.04 30.55 23.20
N LYS A 360 5.30 31.75 23.71
CA LYS A 360 5.61 32.93 22.89
C LYS A 360 6.83 32.71 22.02
N ALA A 361 7.94 32.22 22.59
CA ALA A 361 9.17 31.95 21.84
C ALA A 361 8.93 30.95 20.68
N HIS A 362 8.12 29.93 20.90
CA HIS A 362 7.76 28.98 19.84
C HIS A 362 6.88 29.61 18.75
N PHE A 363 5.92 30.47 19.10
CA PHE A 363 5.13 31.20 18.09
C PHE A 363 5.99 32.14 17.25
N GLU A 364 6.92 32.87 17.87
CA GLU A 364 7.87 33.73 17.16
C GLU A 364 8.73 32.92 16.20
N LYS A 365 9.26 31.78 16.66
CA LYS A 365 10.05 30.88 15.79
C LYS A 365 9.22 30.30 14.64
N TYR A 366 7.94 29.98 14.86
CA TYR A 366 7.05 29.53 13.79
C TYR A 366 6.88 30.60 12.70
N LEU A 367 6.67 31.87 13.08
CA LEU A 367 6.53 32.95 12.10
C LEU A 367 7.86 33.33 11.42
N GLU A 368 8.99 33.10 12.07
CA GLU A 368 10.32 33.20 11.43
C GLU A 368 10.48 32.14 10.33
N LEU A 369 10.08 30.89 10.61
CA LEU A 369 10.18 29.76 9.68
C LEU A 369 9.12 29.79 8.57
N VAL A 370 7.94 30.37 8.85
CA VAL A 370 6.80 30.42 7.92
C VAL A 370 6.22 31.84 7.90
N PRO A 371 6.92 32.82 7.31
CA PRO A 371 6.53 34.24 7.36
C PRO A 371 5.19 34.53 6.66
N ASP A 372 4.77 33.67 5.74
CA ASP A 372 3.51 33.78 4.97
C ASP A 372 2.46 32.75 5.42
N ALA A 373 2.55 32.29 6.67
CA ALA A 373 1.59 31.36 7.23
C ALA A 373 0.15 31.90 7.12
N LYS A 374 -0.79 31.07 6.66
CA LYS A 374 -2.21 31.46 6.52
C LYS A 374 -2.84 31.92 7.84
N ASP A 375 -2.33 31.41 8.97
CA ASP A 375 -2.76 31.72 10.32
C ASP A 375 -1.87 32.77 11.02
N LYS A 376 -1.01 33.48 10.28
CA LYS A 376 -0.09 34.51 10.81
C LYS A 376 -0.77 35.52 11.71
N ALA A 377 -1.95 36.03 11.33
CA ALA A 377 -2.69 37.02 12.12
C ALA A 377 -3.09 36.47 13.50
N MET A 378 -3.51 35.20 13.55
CA MET A 378 -3.86 34.53 14.81
C MET A 378 -2.62 34.33 15.69
N VAL A 379 -1.52 33.86 15.10
CA VAL A 379 -0.27 33.64 15.84
C VAL A 379 0.31 34.96 16.37
N ALA A 380 0.28 36.02 15.55
CA ALA A 380 0.73 37.36 15.96
C ALA A 380 -0.11 37.93 17.11
N TYR A 381 -1.41 37.64 17.14
CA TYR A 381 -2.27 37.98 18.28
C TYR A 381 -1.79 37.29 19.57
N TYR A 382 -1.53 35.97 19.53
CA TYR A 382 -0.99 35.25 20.69
C TYR A 382 0.32 35.87 21.19
N ILE A 383 1.29 36.13 20.30
CA ILE A 383 2.58 36.75 20.65
C ILE A 383 2.39 38.08 21.39
N LYS A 384 1.46 38.91 20.93
CA LYS A 384 1.14 40.21 21.55
C LYS A 384 0.50 40.07 22.92
N THR A 385 -0.38 39.08 23.10
CA THR A 385 -1.13 38.87 24.35
C THR A 385 -0.37 38.11 25.44
N LEU A 386 0.64 37.34 25.07
CA LEU A 386 1.50 36.60 26.00
C LEU A 386 2.68 37.45 26.53
N GLY A 387 2.72 38.74 26.16
CA GLY A 387 3.73 39.71 26.57
C GLY A 387 3.56 40.19 28.00
#